data_AF-A0A847WTY5-F1
#
_entry.id   AF-A0A847WTY5-F1
#
_cell.length_a   1.000
_cell.length_b   1.000
_cell.length_c   1.000
_cell.angle_alpha   90.00
_cell.angle_beta   90.00
_cell.angle_gamma   90.00
#
_symmetry.space_group_name_H-M   'P 1'
#
loop_
_entity.id
_entity.type
_entity.pdbx_description
1 polymer ?
#
loop_
_entity_poly.entity_id
_entity_poly.type
_entity_poly.pdbx_seq_one_letter_code
_entity_poly.pdbx_strand_id
1 'polypeptide(L)'
;MDQQENKSLKPKKKRNWWVLTPLIIIGVIILTVGLYAAYIFNGVKKNVDNKMYEAVTSIDPELTQKKIKERENINILLLGIDAESSDRGRSDAVIVMTLKPETEEMQMISIP
;
A
#
# COMPACT_ATOMS: atom_id res chain seq x y z
N MET A 1 -6.08 -32.44 -79.82
CA MET A 1 -5.67 -33.27 -78.68
C MET A 1 -4.24 -32.85 -78.41
N ASP A 2 -3.90 -32.03 -77.42
CA ASP A 2 -4.47 -31.96 -76.08
C ASP A 2 -4.42 -30.57 -75.46
N GLN A 3 -5.14 -30.51 -74.35
CA GLN A 3 -5.71 -29.35 -73.71
C GLN A 3 -4.68 -28.49 -72.98
N GLN A 4 -4.94 -27.18 -72.98
CA GLN A 4 -4.30 -26.21 -72.10
C GLN A 4 -4.65 -26.53 -70.64
N GLU A 5 -3.66 -26.85 -69.81
CA GLU A 5 -3.84 -26.92 -68.36
C GLU A 5 -3.72 -25.50 -67.77
N ASN A 6 -4.88 -24.89 -67.53
CA ASN A 6 -5.01 -23.56 -66.95
C ASN A 6 -4.93 -23.66 -65.42
N LYS A 7 -3.77 -23.33 -64.83
CA LYS A 7 -3.59 -23.25 -63.37
C LYS A 7 -4.25 -22.00 -62.81
N SER A 8 -5.47 -22.17 -62.30
CA SER A 8 -6.23 -21.10 -61.64
C SER A 8 -5.54 -20.63 -60.35
N LEU A 9 -5.13 -19.37 -60.34
CA LEU A 9 -4.65 -18.68 -59.14
C LEU A 9 -5.84 -18.38 -58.22
N LYS A 10 -5.88 -19.01 -57.05
CA LYS A 10 -6.90 -18.74 -56.02
C LYS A 10 -6.80 -17.28 -55.52
N PRO A 11 -7.93 -16.56 -55.35
CA PRO A 11 -7.88 -15.19 -54.84
C PRO A 11 -7.47 -15.19 -53.36
N LYS A 12 -6.37 -14.49 -53.04
CA LYS A 12 -5.96 -14.24 -51.65
C LYS A 12 -7.00 -13.34 -50.99
N LYS A 13 -7.72 -13.88 -50.01
CA LYS A 13 -8.69 -13.15 -49.17
C LYS A 13 -7.98 -11.96 -48.52
N LYS A 14 -8.38 -10.73 -48.87
CA LYS A 14 -7.88 -9.50 -48.23
C LYS A 14 -8.26 -9.58 -46.75
N ARG A 15 -7.30 -9.87 -45.87
CA ARG A 15 -7.51 -9.93 -44.42
C ARG A 15 -7.67 -8.48 -43.95
N ASN A 16 -8.78 -8.16 -43.29
CA ASN A 16 -9.14 -6.82 -42.82
C ASN A 16 -8.23 -6.35 -41.68
N TRP A 17 -6.92 -6.18 -41.95
CA TRP A 17 -5.90 -5.79 -40.96
C TRP A 17 -6.24 -4.48 -40.26
N TRP A 18 -6.95 -3.57 -40.93
CA TRP A 18 -7.40 -2.29 -40.34
C TRP A 18 -8.35 -2.43 -39.13
N VAL A 19 -9.06 -3.56 -38.99
CA VAL A 19 -9.91 -3.84 -37.81
C VAL A 19 -9.14 -4.61 -36.74
N LEU A 20 -8.12 -5.37 -37.15
CA LEU A 20 -7.30 -6.18 -36.24
C LEU A 20 -6.25 -5.33 -35.49
N THR A 21 -5.69 -4.31 -36.15
CA THR A 21 -4.70 -3.40 -35.55
C THR A 21 -5.22 -2.64 -34.32
N PRO A 22 -6.39 -1.97 -34.35
CA PRO A 22 -6.90 -1.29 -33.15
C PRO A 22 -7.25 -2.27 -32.02
N LEU A 23 -7.73 -3.47 -32.36
CA LEU A 23 -8.04 -4.51 -31.37
C LEU A 23 -6.78 -5.00 -30.62
N ILE A 24 -5.66 -5.14 -31.34
CA ILE A 24 -4.37 -5.50 -30.74
C ILE A 24 -3.85 -4.36 -29.85
N ILE A 25 -3.97 -3.11 -30.28
CA ILE A 25 -3.54 -1.94 -29.49
C ILE A 25 -4.34 -1.85 -28.18
N ILE A 26 -5.66 -2.01 -28.25
CA ILE A 26 -6.52 -2.04 -27.06
C ILE A 26 -6.15 -3.21 -26.15
N GLY A 27 -5.89 -4.39 -26.71
CA GLY A 27 -5.43 -5.55 -25.94
C GLY A 27 -4.12 -5.29 -25.21
N VAL A 28 -3.15 -4.62 -25.86
CA VAL A 28 -1.87 -4.25 -25.24
C VAL A 28 -2.08 -3.25 -24.10
N ILE A 29 -2.94 -2.24 -24.27
CA ILE A 29 -3.25 -1.25 -23.22
C ILE A 29 -3.88 -1.91 -22.00
N ILE A 30 -4.85 -2.81 -22.22
CA ILE A 30 -5.50 -3.55 -21.12
C ILE A 30 -4.47 -4.43 -20.40
N LEU A 31 -3.57 -5.09 -21.13
CA LEU A 31 -2.51 -5.91 -20.54
C LEU A 31 -1.52 -5.09 -19.72
N THR A 32 -1.06 -3.92 -20.20
CA THR A 32 -0.14 -3.07 -19.44
C THR A 32 -0.80 -2.51 -18.18
N VAL A 33 -2.05 -2.05 -18.28
CA VAL A 33 -2.79 -1.55 -17.10
C VAL A 33 -3.05 -2.69 -16.11
N GLY A 34 -3.44 -3.87 -16.57
CA GLY A 34 -3.67 -5.04 -15.73
C GLY A 34 -2.40 -5.51 -15.01
N LEU A 35 -1.26 -5.57 -15.71
CA LEU A 35 0.04 -5.92 -15.11
C LEU A 35 0.49 -4.87 -14.09
N TYR A 36 0.32 -3.58 -14.39
CA TYR A 36 0.67 -2.52 -13.46
C TYR A 36 -0.21 -2.55 -12.20
N ALA A 37 -1.52 -2.72 -12.36
CA ALA A 37 -2.45 -2.87 -11.25
C ALA A 37 -2.12 -4.11 -10.40
N ALA A 38 -1.83 -5.26 -11.02
CA ALA A 38 -1.43 -6.48 -10.33
C ALA A 38 -0.09 -6.31 -9.59
N TYR A 39 0.87 -5.59 -10.18
CA TYR A 39 2.16 -5.27 -9.56
C TYR A 39 1.98 -4.42 -8.30
N ILE A 40 1.16 -3.36 -8.38
CA ILE A 40 0.82 -2.52 -7.23
C ILE A 40 0.05 -3.33 -6.18
N PHE A 41 -0.95 -4.12 -6.56
CA PHE A 41 -1.73 -4.92 -5.61
C PHE A 41 -0.86 -5.95 -4.87
N ASN A 42 0.09 -6.58 -5.56
CA ASN A 42 1.04 -7.51 -4.98
C ASN A 42 2.13 -6.80 -4.15
N GLY A 43 2.58 -5.61 -4.56
CA GLY A 43 3.59 -4.82 -3.88
C GLY A 43 3.06 -4.12 -2.63
N VAL A 44 1.84 -3.61 -2.66
CA VAL A 44 1.17 -2.96 -1.53
C VAL A 44 0.82 -3.99 -0.45
N LYS A 45 0.29 -5.16 -0.82
CA LYS A 45 0.06 -6.25 0.16
C LYS A 45 1.33 -6.70 0.88
N LYS A 46 2.49 -6.72 0.21
CA LYS A 46 3.74 -7.17 0.81
C LYS A 46 4.44 -6.11 1.67
N ASN A 47 4.22 -4.83 1.40
CA ASN A 47 4.94 -3.74 2.06
C ASN A 47 4.12 -2.98 3.10
N VAL A 48 2.78 -3.04 3.05
CA VAL A 48 1.92 -2.35 4.02
C VAL A 48 1.72 -3.16 5.30
N ASP A 49 1.79 -4.51 5.26
CA ASP A 49 1.43 -5.34 6.42
C ASP A 49 2.57 -5.62 7.41
N ASN A 50 3.84 -5.61 7.01
CA ASN A 50 4.88 -6.31 7.80
C ASN A 50 5.99 -5.45 8.43
N LYS A 51 6.01 -4.12 8.26
CA LYS A 51 7.17 -3.33 8.71
C LYS A 51 6.89 -2.08 9.55
N MET A 52 5.64 -1.63 9.64
CA MET A 52 5.31 -0.42 10.43
C MET A 52 4.30 -0.67 11.54
N TYR A 53 3.52 -1.74 11.49
CA TYR A 53 2.49 -2.02 12.48
C TYR A 53 2.67 -3.43 13.05
N GLU A 54 3.50 -3.56 14.08
CA GLU A 54 3.44 -4.74 14.93
C GLU A 54 2.19 -4.57 15.80
N ALA A 55 1.14 -5.35 15.54
CA ALA A 55 -0.06 -5.34 16.36
C ALA A 55 0.32 -5.80 17.77
N VAL A 56 0.51 -4.83 18.67
CA VAL A 56 0.88 -5.10 20.06
C VAL A 56 -0.31 -5.75 20.74
N THR A 57 -0.25 -7.07 20.95
CA THR A 57 -1.31 -7.86 21.60
C THR A 57 -1.57 -7.47 23.06
N SER A 58 -0.77 -6.57 23.62
CA SER A 58 -0.85 -6.08 24.99
C SER A 58 -1.66 -4.79 25.17
N ILE A 59 -2.17 -4.18 24.11
CA ILE A 59 -2.98 -2.95 24.22
C ILE A 59 -4.46 -3.33 24.30
N ASP A 60 -5.08 -3.09 25.46
CA ASP A 60 -6.52 -3.23 25.66
C ASP A 60 -7.24 -1.91 25.27
N PRO A 61 -7.94 -1.88 24.12
CA PRO A 61 -8.65 -0.68 23.69
C PRO A 61 -9.89 -0.38 24.54
N GLU A 62 -10.48 -1.38 25.20
CA GLU A 62 -11.64 -1.18 26.08
C GLU A 62 -11.20 -0.46 27.35
N LEU A 63 -10.08 -0.88 27.93
CA LEU A 63 -9.49 -0.21 29.09
C LEU A 63 -9.16 1.26 28.76
N THR A 64 -8.59 1.52 27.59
CA THR A 64 -8.25 2.89 27.16
C THR A 64 -9.52 3.75 27.01
N GLN A 65 -10.57 3.21 26.38
CA GLN A 65 -11.85 3.91 26.26
C GLN A 65 -12.52 4.16 27.61
N LYS A 66 -12.41 3.21 28.54
CA LYS A 66 -12.92 3.35 29.91
C LYS A 66 -12.23 4.52 30.62
N LYS A 67 -10.90 4.60 30.58
CA LYS A 67 -10.13 5.70 31.18
C LYS A 67 -10.51 7.08 30.61
N ILE A 68 -10.74 7.17 29.31
CA ILE A 68 -11.21 8.41 28.66
C ILE A 68 -12.61 8.79 29.17
N LYS A 69 -13.54 7.83 29.27
CA LYS A 69 -14.89 8.07 29.78
C LYS A 69 -14.90 8.47 31.25
N GLU A 70 -14.06 7.83 32.05
CA GLU A 70 -13.92 8.07 33.49
C GLU A 70 -13.06 9.29 33.81
N ARG A 71 -12.58 10.02 32.78
CA ARG A 71 -11.73 11.22 32.92
C ARG A 71 -10.46 10.96 33.75
N GLU A 72 -9.96 9.73 33.74
CA GLU A 72 -8.71 9.38 34.42
C GLU A 72 -7.50 10.06 33.76
N ASN A 73 -6.42 10.20 34.53
CA ASN A 73 -5.16 10.70 34.01
C ASN A 73 -4.57 9.76 32.95
N ILE A 74 -4.20 10.31 31.80
CA ILE A 74 -3.61 9.54 30.69
C ILE A 74 -2.12 9.88 30.60
N ASN A 75 -1.28 8.86 30.73
CA ASN A 75 0.18 8.99 30.62
C ASN A 75 0.65 8.44 29.27
N ILE A 76 1.38 9.26 28.52
CA ILE A 76 1.91 8.96 27.19
C ILE A 76 3.42 9.11 27.24
N LEU A 77 4.14 8.04 26.85
CA LEU A 77 5.59 8.07 26.65
C LEU A 77 5.88 8.35 25.17
N LEU A 78 6.56 9.46 24.90
CA LEU A 78 7.01 9.86 23.57
C LEU A 78 8.51 9.58 23.46
N LEU A 79 8.90 8.85 22.42
CA LEU A 79 10.28 8.48 22.13
C LEU A 79 10.66 9.02 20.74
N GLY A 80 11.60 9.96 20.69
CA GLY A 80 12.22 10.42 19.44
C GLY A 80 13.45 9.59 19.15
N ILE A 81 13.40 8.80 18.08
CA ILE A 81 14.53 7.99 17.60
C ILE A 81 15.33 8.78 16.55
N ASP A 82 16.65 8.83 16.71
CA ASP A 82 17.56 9.25 15.65
C ASP A 82 18.09 7.99 14.95
N ALA A 83 17.38 7.57 13.91
CA ALA A 83 17.71 6.38 13.13
C ALA A 83 17.62 6.71 11.63
N GLU A 84 18.74 6.62 10.92
CA GLU A 84 18.72 6.52 9.47
C GLU A 84 18.62 5.03 9.09
N SER A 85 17.50 4.63 8.46
CA SER A 85 17.15 3.26 8.03
C SER A 85 16.58 2.32 9.10
N SER A 86 16.24 1.08 8.71
CA SER A 86 15.45 0.10 9.50
C SER A 86 16.15 -0.49 10.73
N ASP A 87 17.21 0.16 11.21
CA ASP A 87 17.95 -0.25 12.40
C ASP A 87 17.32 0.37 13.66
N ARG A 88 17.53 -0.32 14.79
CA ARG A 88 17.16 0.20 16.11
C ARG A 88 18.03 1.41 16.43
N GLY A 89 17.51 2.62 16.16
CA GLY A 89 18.18 3.87 16.48
C GLY A 89 18.18 4.19 17.97
N ARG A 90 19.08 5.08 18.36
CA ARG A 90 19.14 5.63 19.72
C ARG A 90 17.98 6.60 19.90
N SER A 91 17.27 6.52 21.03
CA SER A 91 16.30 7.56 21.37
C SER A 91 17.06 8.79 21.86
N ASP A 92 17.04 9.86 21.08
CA ASP A 92 17.68 11.13 21.43
C ASP A 92 16.71 12.09 22.15
N ALA A 93 15.42 11.72 22.21
CA ALA A 93 14.42 12.42 23.00
C ALA A 93 13.48 11.45 23.72
N VAL A 94 13.26 11.65 25.02
CA VAL A 94 12.27 10.94 25.83
C VAL A 94 11.41 11.97 26.56
N ILE A 95 10.10 11.93 26.35
CA ILE A 95 9.14 12.83 27.01
C ILE A 95 8.00 12.01 27.59
N VAL A 96 7.71 12.21 28.87
CA VAL A 96 6.50 11.70 29.52
C VAL A 96 5.48 12.82 29.58
N MET A 97 4.32 12.59 28.98
CA MET A 97 3.19 13.51 28.96
C MET A 97 2.04 12.94 29.78
N THR A 98 1.51 13.73 30.72
CA THR A 98 0.32 13.38 31.50
C THR A 98 -0.80 14.37 31.16
N LEU A 99 -1.91 13.85 30.64
CA LEU A 99 -3.15 14.59 30.48
C LEU A 99 -4.01 14.40 31.73
N LYS A 100 -4.45 15.50 32.35
CA LYS A 100 -5.33 15.52 33.52
C LYS A 100 -6.69 16.11 33.17
N PRO A 101 -7.68 15.29 32.75
CA PRO A 101 -8.98 15.80 32.32
C PRO A 101 -9.81 16.44 33.44
N GLU A 102 -9.51 16.13 34.71
CA GLU A 102 -10.18 16.76 35.85
C GLU A 102 -9.78 18.22 36.07
N THR A 103 -8.50 18.55 35.86
CA THR A 103 -7.96 19.90 36.07
C THR A 103 -7.78 20.68 34.77
N GLU A 104 -8.07 20.06 33.61
CA GLU A 104 -7.82 20.60 32.27
C GLU A 104 -6.34 20.97 32.03
N GLU A 105 -5.43 20.28 32.72
CA GLU A 105 -3.99 20.51 32.64
C GLU A 105 -3.27 19.43 31.84
N MET A 106 -2.17 19.83 31.20
CA MET A 106 -1.23 18.93 30.55
C MET A 106 0.16 19.16 31.13
N GLN A 107 0.78 18.10 31.61
CA GLN A 107 2.14 18.13 32.16
C GLN A 107 3.08 17.35 31.26
N MET A 108 4.22 17.94 30.90
CA MET A 108 5.25 17.29 30.09
C MET A 108 6.58 17.32 30.84
N ILE A 109 7.23 16.17 30.92
CA ILE A 109 8.54 16.01 31.57
C ILE A 109 9.48 15.42 30.53
N SER A 110 10.52 16.17 30.19
CA SER A 110 11.63 15.65 29.37
C SER A 110 12.59 14.89 30.27
N ILE A 111 12.93 13.67 29.87
CA ILE A 111 13.96 12.85 30.51
C ILE A 111 15.22 13.01 29.65
N PRO A 112 16.23 13.75 30.15
CA PRO A 112 17.51 13.92 29.45
C PRO A 112 18.35 12.64 29.48
#